data_AF-A0A946EXI7-F1
#
_entry.id   AF-A0A946EXI7-F1
#
_cell.length_a   1.000
_cell.length_b   1.000
_cell.length_c   1.000
_cell.angle_alpha   90.00
_cell.angle_beta   90.00
_cell.angle_gamma   90.00
#
_symmetry.space_group_name_H-M   'P 1'
#
loop_
_entity.id
_entity.type
_entity.pdbx_description
1 polymer ?
#
loop_
_entity_poly.entity_id
_entity_poly.type
_entity_poly.pdbx_seq_one_letter_code
_entity_poly.pdbx_strand_id
1 'polypeptide(L)'
;MNKIRIILFLLLSMTTLAFGQDSTRFFSPKKAAYSALIPGGGQIYNRKYIKAGLVVGLEIWAYTSYLRNAKYYNQYEEYSGLEFSQSRYLKKRNKYVWWTGFIWLYSMIDAVVDAHLHPFEDVMKTPIENEN
;
A
#
# COMPACT_ATOMS: atom_id res chain seq x y z
N MET A 1 -23.07 10.28 -14.68
CA MET A 1 -23.70 10.01 -13.36
C MET A 1 -23.43 8.60 -12.82
N ASN A 2 -23.39 7.56 -13.66
CA ASN A 2 -23.24 6.17 -13.20
C ASN A 2 -21.85 5.82 -12.62
N LYS A 3 -20.78 6.43 -13.13
CA LYS A 3 -19.40 6.17 -12.66
C LYS A 3 -19.16 6.64 -11.21
N ILE A 4 -19.74 7.77 -10.81
CA ILE A 4 -19.64 8.31 -9.44
C ILE A 4 -20.38 7.42 -8.43
N ARG A 5 -21.54 6.88 -8.81
CA ARG A 5 -22.29 5.93 -7.97
C ARG A 5 -21.52 4.62 -7.76
N ILE A 6 -20.85 4.11 -8.79
CA ILE A 6 -20.00 2.91 -8.68
C ILE A 6 -18.80 3.17 -7.77
N ILE A 7 -18.15 4.34 -7.88
CA ILE A 7 -17.03 4.73 -7.00
C ILE A 7 -17.49 4.87 -5.54
N LEU A 8 -18.64 5.50 -5.30
CA LEU A 8 -19.22 5.61 -3.95
C LEU A 8 -19.61 4.25 -3.37
N PHE A 9 -20.14 3.34 -4.21
CA PHE A 9 -20.49 1.99 -3.77
C PHE A 9 -19.25 1.14 -3.46
N LEU A 10 -18.17 1.29 -4.23
CA LEU A 10 -16.86 0.68 -3.94
C LEU A 10 -16.20 1.25 -2.68
N LEU A 11 -16.36 2.55 -2.43
CA LEU A 11 -15.89 3.19 -1.19
C LEU A 11 -16.68 2.70 0.04
N LEU A 12 -17.99 2.54 -0.10
CA LEU A 12 -18.88 2.08 0.98
C LEU A 12 -18.75 0.57 1.26
N SER A 13 -18.37 -0.24 0.27
CA SER A 13 -18.09 -1.67 0.48
C SER A 13 -16.73 -1.94 1.11
N MET A 14 -15.76 -1.01 1.00
CA MET A 14 -14.49 -1.13 1.70
C MET A 14 -14.61 -0.94 3.22
N THR A 15 -15.59 -0.18 3.71
CA THR A 15 -15.73 0.11 5.14
C THR A 15 -16.23 -1.10 5.95
N THR A 16 -16.98 -2.02 5.32
CA THR A 16 -17.53 -3.20 6.02
C THR A 16 -16.49 -4.30 6.25
N LEU A 17 -15.41 -4.32 5.46
CA LEU A 17 -14.28 -5.26 5.63
C LEU A 17 -13.30 -4.84 6.76
N ALA A 18 -13.48 -3.66 7.35
CA ALA A 18 -12.60 -3.13 8.40
C ALA A 18 -12.94 -3.64 9.81
N PHE A 19 -14.13 -4.21 10.04
CA PHE A 19 -14.60 -4.62 11.36
C PHE A 19 -14.39 -6.12 11.56
N GLY A 20 -13.22 -6.51 12.08
CA GLY A 20 -12.93 -7.91 12.43
C GLY A 20 -11.45 -8.24 12.50
N GLN A 21 -10.66 -7.46 13.24
CA GLN A 21 -9.25 -7.76 13.50
C GLN A 21 -9.17 -8.45 14.88
N ASP A 22 -9.00 -9.78 14.88
CA ASP A 22 -8.77 -10.57 16.09
C ASP A 22 -7.43 -10.15 16.74
N SER A 23 -7.50 -9.55 17.93
CA SER A 23 -6.39 -8.90 18.64
C SER A 23 -5.55 -9.87 19.50
N THR A 24 -5.86 -11.16 19.49
CA THR A 24 -5.31 -12.13 20.45
C THR A 24 -3.93 -12.70 20.06
N ARG A 25 -3.34 -12.29 18.92
CA ARG A 25 -2.07 -12.85 18.42
C ARG A 25 -0.94 -11.84 18.44
N PHE A 26 0.13 -12.13 19.18
CA PHE A 26 1.36 -11.32 19.16
C PHE A 26 2.10 -11.46 17.82
N PHE A 27 2.44 -10.31 17.23
CA PHE A 27 3.21 -10.21 15.98
C PHE A 27 4.66 -9.80 16.28
N SER A 28 5.62 -10.46 15.64
CA SER A 28 7.04 -10.12 15.81
C SER A 28 7.45 -9.04 14.81
N PRO A 29 8.03 -7.90 15.24
CA PRO A 29 8.50 -6.85 14.32
C PRO A 29 9.52 -7.35 13.30
N LYS A 30 10.39 -8.29 13.71
CA LYS A 30 11.36 -8.92 12.79
C LYS A 30 10.66 -9.70 11.69
N LYS A 31 9.64 -10.49 12.03
CA LYS A 31 8.86 -11.26 11.06
C LYS A 31 8.04 -10.33 10.15
N ALA A 32 7.47 -9.25 10.69
CA ALA A 32 6.79 -8.22 9.91
C ALA A 32 7.72 -7.57 8.87
N ALA A 33 8.97 -7.25 9.25
CA ALA A 33 9.98 -6.73 8.34
C ALA A 33 10.32 -7.74 7.21
N TYR A 34 10.54 -9.01 7.55
CA TYR A 34 10.79 -10.06 6.55
C TYR A 34 9.61 -10.23 5.59
N SER A 35 8.37 -10.22 6.11
CA SER A 35 7.18 -10.30 5.27
C SER A 35 6.99 -9.06 4.39
N ALA A 36 7.43 -7.88 4.83
CA ALA A 36 7.35 -6.63 4.09
C ALA A 36 8.36 -6.50 2.93
N LEU A 37 9.31 -7.42 2.80
CA LEU A 37 10.13 -7.54 1.59
C LEU A 37 9.26 -7.75 0.35
N ILE A 38 8.13 -8.44 0.52
CA ILE A 38 7.09 -8.52 -0.49
C ILE A 38 6.13 -7.33 -0.26
N PRO A 39 5.83 -6.54 -1.30
CA PRO A 39 4.80 -5.50 -1.27
C PRO A 39 3.52 -5.90 -0.55
N GLY A 40 3.15 -5.14 0.49
CA GLY A 40 1.96 -5.40 1.31
C GLY A 40 2.05 -6.60 2.26
N GLY A 41 3.11 -7.41 2.21
CA GLY A 41 3.26 -8.63 3.01
C GLY A 41 3.36 -8.38 4.52
N GLY A 42 4.00 -7.28 4.94
CA GLY A 42 4.03 -6.88 6.35
C GLY A 42 2.65 -6.52 6.90
N GLN A 43 1.81 -5.87 6.09
CA GLN A 43 0.44 -5.53 6.46
C GLN A 43 -0.45 -6.76 6.54
N ILE A 44 -0.27 -7.73 5.62
CA ILE A 44 -0.93 -9.04 5.67
C ILE A 44 -0.51 -9.81 6.92
N TYR A 45 0.78 -9.77 7.29
CA TYR A 45 1.30 -10.42 8.49
C TYR A 45 0.61 -9.86 9.75
N ASN A 46 0.47 -8.55 9.84
CA ASN A 46 -0.26 -7.87 10.93
C ASN A 46 -1.79 -7.97 10.82
N ARG A 47 -2.31 -8.77 9.87
CA ARG A 47 -3.73 -8.91 9.50
C ARG A 47 -4.42 -7.63 9.02
N LYS A 48 -3.71 -6.52 8.81
CA LYS A 48 -4.28 -5.24 8.35
C LYS A 48 -4.59 -5.24 6.85
N TYR A 49 -5.60 -6.00 6.43
CA TYR A 49 -5.92 -6.26 5.02
C TYR A 49 -6.28 -5.01 4.20
N ILE A 50 -6.97 -4.03 4.81
CA ILE A 50 -7.29 -2.78 4.14
C ILE A 50 -6.03 -1.97 3.84
N LYS A 51 -5.12 -1.87 4.82
CA LYS A 51 -3.80 -1.24 4.62
C LYS A 51 -2.99 -1.99 3.55
N ALA A 52 -2.98 -3.32 3.60
CA ALA A 52 -2.30 -4.14 2.61
C ALA A 52 -2.82 -3.87 1.19
N GLY A 53 -4.15 -3.84 1.01
CA GLY A 53 -4.78 -3.54 -0.28
C GLY A 53 -4.42 -2.14 -0.79
N LEU A 54 -4.40 -1.13 0.09
CA LEU A 54 -4.01 0.24 -0.26
C LEU A 54 -2.54 0.31 -0.71
N VAL A 55 -1.62 -0.29 0.05
CA VAL A 55 -0.19 -0.35 -0.29
C VAL A 55 0.01 -1.00 -1.65
N VAL A 56 -0.55 -2.20 -1.84
CA VAL A 56 -0.41 -2.95 -3.10
C VAL A 56 -1.01 -2.17 -4.27
N GLY A 57 -2.17 -1.53 -4.08
CA GLY A 57 -2.78 -0.67 -5.10
C GLY A 57 -1.89 0.51 -5.51
N LEU A 58 -1.29 1.20 -4.53
CA LEU A 58 -0.37 2.31 -4.78
C LEU A 58 0.91 1.85 -5.47
N GLU A 59 1.47 0.71 -5.08
CA GLU A 59 2.65 0.14 -5.71
C GLU A 59 2.39 -0.29 -7.15
N ILE A 60 1.26 -0.98 -7.42
CA ILE A 60 0.84 -1.34 -8.78
C ILE A 60 0.66 -0.09 -9.63
N TRP A 61 0.02 0.95 -9.09
CA TRP A 61 -0.16 2.21 -9.82
C TRP A 61 1.18 2.89 -10.15
N ALA A 62 2.10 2.98 -9.19
CA ALA A 62 3.42 3.56 -9.41
C ALA A 62 4.24 2.75 -10.42
N TYR A 63 4.24 1.42 -10.29
CA TYR A 63 4.97 0.50 -11.16
C TYR A 63 4.44 0.50 -12.60
N THR A 64 3.11 0.41 -12.77
CA THR A 64 2.50 0.49 -14.12
C THR A 64 2.69 1.86 -14.75
N SER A 65 2.71 2.94 -13.96
CA SER A 65 3.07 4.27 -14.42
C SER A 65 4.53 4.34 -14.87
N TYR A 66 5.46 3.75 -14.12
CA TYR A 66 6.86 3.60 -14.53
C TYR A 66 6.97 2.88 -15.88
N LEU A 67 6.38 1.68 -16.00
CA LEU A 67 6.46 0.87 -17.22
C LEU A 67 5.91 1.60 -18.45
N ARG A 68 4.78 2.29 -18.30
CA ARG A 68 4.17 3.06 -19.38
C ARG A 68 5.06 4.20 -19.85
N ASN A 69 5.61 4.98 -18.91
CA ASN A 69 6.52 6.08 -19.25
C ASN A 69 7.86 5.57 -19.80
N ALA A 70 8.34 4.41 -19.33
CA ALA A 70 9.52 3.76 -19.90
C ALA A 70 9.28 3.31 -21.35
N LYS A 71 8.11 2.72 -21.63
CA LYS A 71 7.71 2.32 -22.97
C LYS A 71 7.68 3.51 -23.93
N TYR A 72 6.98 4.59 -23.58
CA TYR A 72 6.93 5.79 -24.42
C TYR A 72 8.28 6.49 -24.59
N TYR A 73 9.17 6.41 -23.59
CA TYR A 73 10.52 6.92 -23.72
C TYR A 73 11.36 6.10 -24.72
N ASN A 74 11.29 4.76 -24.63
CA ASN A 74 12.09 3.85 -25.45
C ASN A 74 11.59 3.78 -26.90
N GLN A 75 10.27 3.83 -27.11
CA GLN A 75 9.63 3.72 -28.43
C GLN A 75 9.16 5.07 -28.95
N TYR A 76 9.82 6.16 -28.55
CA TYR A 76 9.33 7.51 -28.82
C TYR A 76 9.16 7.80 -30.33
N GLU A 77 10.07 7.30 -31.15
CA GLU A 77 10.06 7.49 -32.62
C GLU A 77 9.01 6.62 -33.33
N GLU A 78 8.59 5.50 -32.70
CA GLU A 78 7.62 4.56 -33.26
C GLU A 78 6.17 5.06 -33.06
N TYR A 79 5.93 5.89 -32.04
CA TYR A 79 4.62 6.42 -31.72
C TYR A 79 4.39 7.82 -32.33
N SER A 80 3.48 7.91 -33.30
CA SER A 80 2.96 9.20 -33.77
C SER A 80 1.89 9.75 -32.81
N GLY A 81 1.88 11.07 -32.60
CA GLY A 81 0.88 11.74 -31.75
C GLY A 81 1.09 11.66 -30.23
N LEU A 82 2.32 11.40 -29.77
CA LEU A 82 2.63 11.48 -28.34
C LEU A 82 2.41 12.91 -27.80
N GLU A 83 1.71 13.00 -26.67
CA GLU A 83 1.34 14.27 -26.02
C GLU A 83 2.56 15.02 -25.42
N PHE A 84 3.61 14.30 -25.04
CA PHE A 84 4.75 14.86 -24.31
C PHE A 84 6.07 14.61 -25.04
N SER A 85 7.08 15.44 -24.77
CA SER A 85 8.44 15.20 -25.29
C SER A 85 9.10 13.97 -24.67
N GLN A 86 10.03 13.34 -25.38
CA GLN A 86 10.79 12.19 -24.90
C GLN A 86 11.44 12.47 -23.52
N SER A 87 12.04 13.66 -23.36
CA SER A 87 12.63 14.11 -22.10
C SER A 87 11.62 14.17 -20.94
N ARG A 88 10.35 14.48 -21.22
CA ARG A 88 9.30 14.47 -20.20
C ARG A 88 8.94 13.05 -19.78
N TYR A 89 8.90 12.09 -20.71
CA TYR A 89 8.72 10.67 -20.37
C TYR A 89 9.88 10.12 -19.54
N LEU A 90 11.12 10.53 -19.84
CA LEU A 90 12.30 10.21 -19.01
C LEU A 90 12.13 10.69 -17.56
N LYS A 91 11.77 11.96 -17.38
CA LYS A 91 11.53 12.55 -16.05
C LYS A 91 10.37 11.86 -15.32
N LYS A 92 9.27 11.56 -16.02
CA LYS A 92 8.11 10.86 -15.44
C LYS A 92 8.50 9.44 -15.01
N ARG A 93 9.21 8.68 -15.84
CA ARG A 93 9.69 7.33 -15.49
C ARG A 93 10.54 7.36 -14.22
N ASN A 94 11.56 8.22 -14.16
CA ASN A 94 12.43 8.33 -12.99
C ASN A 94 11.65 8.76 -11.74
N LYS A 95 10.69 9.68 -11.89
CA LYS A 95 9.78 10.06 -10.80
C LYS A 95 9.01 8.86 -10.24
N TYR A 96 8.48 7.99 -11.10
CA TYR A 96 7.74 6.81 -10.65
C TYR A 96 8.63 5.73 -10.02
N VAL A 97 9.89 5.59 -10.45
CA VAL A 97 10.88 4.72 -9.75
C VAL A 97 11.06 5.17 -8.30
N TRP A 98 11.26 6.49 -8.10
CA TRP A 98 11.37 7.05 -6.75
C TRP A 98 10.10 6.82 -5.94
N TRP A 99 8.92 7.07 -6.51
CA TRP A 99 7.65 6.80 -5.83
C TRP A 99 7.48 5.34 -5.43
N THR A 100 7.82 4.38 -6.29
CA THR A 100 7.79 2.95 -5.94
C THR A 100 8.68 2.67 -4.74
N GLY A 101 9.92 3.19 -4.72
CA GLY A 101 10.83 3.03 -3.59
C GLY A 101 10.29 3.64 -2.29
N PHE A 102 9.72 4.85 -2.35
CA PHE A 102 9.14 5.51 -1.18
C PHE A 102 7.92 4.78 -0.63
N ILE A 103 7.00 4.32 -1.49
CA ILE A 103 5.80 3.58 -1.07
C ILE A 103 6.20 2.26 -0.40
N TRP A 104 7.13 1.53 -1.01
CA TRP A 104 7.62 0.26 -0.46
C TRP A 104 8.28 0.44 0.91
N LEU A 105 9.19 1.41 1.04
CA LEU A 105 9.87 1.70 2.30
C LEU A 105 8.88 2.17 3.38
N TYR A 106 7.97 3.08 3.04
CA TYR A 106 6.93 3.57 3.95
C TYR A 106 6.05 2.43 4.46
N SER A 107 5.58 1.57 3.55
CA SER A 107 4.77 0.40 3.88
C SER A 107 5.49 -0.55 4.84
N MET A 108 6.79 -0.79 4.61
CA MET A 108 7.61 -1.64 5.46
C MET A 108 7.75 -1.04 6.86
N ILE A 109 8.02 0.26 6.97
CA ILE A 109 8.11 0.95 8.27
C ILE A 109 6.77 0.89 9.00
N ASP A 110 5.65 1.20 8.33
CA ASP A 110 4.30 1.13 8.94
C ASP A 110 4.00 -0.27 9.48
N ALA A 111 4.34 -1.32 8.73
CA ALA A 111 4.14 -2.70 9.17
C ALA A 111 5.02 -3.08 10.38
N VAL A 112 6.27 -2.62 10.41
CA VAL A 112 7.18 -2.90 11.54
C VAL A 112 6.72 -2.16 12.80
N VAL A 113 6.34 -0.90 12.66
CA VAL A 113 5.79 -0.08 13.76
C VAL A 113 4.50 -0.70 14.29
N ASP A 114 3.60 -1.11 13.40
CA ASP A 114 2.35 -1.78 13.77
C ASP A 114 2.58 -3.07 14.55
N ALA A 115 3.56 -3.89 14.15
CA ALA A 115 3.92 -5.09 14.87
C ALA A 115 4.54 -4.78 16.25
N HIS A 116 5.29 -3.67 16.35
CA HIS A 116 5.91 -3.25 17.61
C HIS A 116 4.89 -2.69 18.60
N LEU A 117 3.84 -2.03 18.12
CA LEU A 117 2.82 -1.40 18.95
C LEU A 117 1.67 -2.33 19.36
N HIS A 118 1.56 -3.51 18.73
CA HIS A 118 0.48 -4.46 18.99
C HIS A 118 0.29 -4.84 20.47
N PRO A 119 1.35 -5.09 21.29
CA PRO A 119 1.18 -5.38 22.71
C PRO A 119 0.57 -4.23 23.51
N PHE A 120 0.87 -2.97 23.15
CA PHE A 120 0.30 -1.80 23.82
C PHE A 120 -1.18 -1.65 23.50
N GLU A 121 -1.57 -1.92 22.25
CA GLU A 121 -2.98 -1.87 21.84
C GLU A 121 -3.84 -2.89 22.59
N ASP A 122 -3.30 -4.07 22.88
CA ASP A 122 -3.98 -5.13 23.64
C ASP A 122 -4.26 -4.68 25.10
N VAL A 123 -3.24 -4.15 25.79
CA VAL A 123 -3.39 -3.61 27.16
C VAL A 123 -4.38 -2.46 27.24
N MET A 124 -4.49 -1.62 26.20
CA MET A 124 -5.48 -0.55 26.17
C MET A 124 -6.91 -1.04 25.92
N LYS A 125 -7.08 -2.24 25.36
CA LYS A 125 -8.39 -2.83 25.04
C LYS A 125 -8.95 -3.67 26.18
N THR A 126 -8.12 -4.11 27.13
CA THR A 126 -8.60 -4.88 28.29
C THR A 126 -9.45 -4.02 29.24
N PRO A 127 -10.67 -4.44 29.61
CA PRO A 127 -11.50 -3.73 30.60
C PRO A 127 -10.81 -3.67 31.97
N ILE A 128 -10.88 -2.51 32.63
CA ILE A 128 -10.20 -2.22 33.91
C ILE A 128 -10.79 -3.03 35.08
N GLU A 129 -11.97 -3.66 34.92
CA GLU A 129 -12.69 -4.36 35.99
C GLU A 129 -12.12 -5.73 36.41
N ASN A 130 -11.13 -6.27 35.70
CA ASN A 130 -10.54 -7.58 36.00
C ASN A 130 -9.37 -7.55 37.00
N GLU A 131 -9.07 -6.39 37.60
CA GLU A 131 -8.14 -6.26 38.74
C GLU A 131 -8.92 -6.21 40.06
N ASN A 132 -9.48 -7.35 40.51
CA ASN A 132 -9.90 -7.56 41.91
C ASN A 132 -9.80 -9.05 42.27
#